data_AF-A0A8H7TUI5-F1
#
_entry.id   AF-A0A8H7TUI5-F1
#
_cell.length_a   1.000
_cell.length_b   1.000
_cell.length_c   1.000
_cell.angle_alpha   90.00
_cell.angle_beta   90.00
_cell.angle_gamma   90.00
#
_symmetry.space_group_name_H-M   'P 1'
#
loop_
_entity.id
_entity.type
_entity.pdbx_description
1 polymer ?
#
loop_
_entity_poly.entity_id
_entity_poly.type
_entity_poly.pdbx_seq_one_letter_code
_entity_poly.pdbx_strand_id
1 'polypeptide(L)'
;MAPQNGNPGSARDPKKRKAGSEALSARSDRFQQKRQERHVARSIPAQPAEAGLKDGELDLQAFVAAHEFEIRALEQSMATSKATGTSRAFQKLPRGLRRRTASHNPKRVPKRLRARAMKEMAEDNTPTVESRRRAPRTTRARLRAETAKKLGILAARQKRKRSGEQQASNSGETSTGADTGADKAEGTRRRPKLRTNLLNDPRNHLRNSGNGN
;
A
#
# COMPACT_ATOMS: atom_id res chain seq x y z
N MET A 1 45.63 -4.21 63.64
CA MET A 1 46.32 -4.53 62.37
C MET A 1 45.25 -4.71 61.29
N ALA A 2 45.06 -3.72 60.43
CA ALA A 2 44.16 -3.81 59.28
C ALA A 2 44.93 -4.30 58.05
N PRO A 3 44.30 -5.05 57.14
CA PRO A 3 44.69 -5.01 55.74
C PRO A 3 43.60 -4.33 54.91
N GLN A 4 43.95 -3.13 54.46
CA GLN A 4 43.32 -2.42 53.36
C GLN A 4 43.76 -3.12 52.07
N ASN A 5 42.82 -3.50 51.20
CA ASN A 5 43.12 -3.79 49.79
C ASN A 5 42.06 -3.10 48.93
N GLY A 6 42.44 -1.95 48.40
CA GLY A 6 41.66 -1.16 47.47
C GLY A 6 41.59 -1.80 46.10
N ASN A 7 40.41 -1.78 45.50
CA ASN A 7 40.19 -2.09 44.09
C ASN A 7 40.06 -0.76 43.32
N PRO A 8 41.00 -0.41 42.41
CA PRO A 8 40.88 0.77 41.58
C PRO A 8 40.17 0.42 40.26
N GLY A 9 39.13 1.18 39.91
CA GLY A 9 38.67 1.25 38.52
C GLY A 9 37.20 0.92 38.30
N SER A 10 36.35 1.93 38.39
CA SER A 10 35.62 2.46 37.22
C SER A 10 34.64 3.52 37.70
N ALA A 11 35.14 4.76 37.79
CA ALA A 11 34.27 5.93 37.78
C ALA A 11 33.53 5.94 36.43
N ARG A 12 32.33 5.34 36.40
CA ARG A 12 31.40 5.51 35.29
C ARG A 12 30.70 6.85 35.52
N ASP A 13 31.25 7.89 34.90
CA ASP A 13 30.55 9.15 34.71
C ASP A 13 29.09 8.89 34.28
N PRO A 14 28.08 9.34 35.02
CA PRO A 14 26.75 9.41 34.46
C PRO A 14 26.73 10.65 33.54
N LYS A 15 27.35 10.53 32.35
CA LYS A 15 27.03 11.40 31.22
C LYS A 15 25.59 11.10 30.82
N LYS A 16 24.66 11.65 31.61
CA LYS A 16 23.22 11.70 31.36
C LYS A 16 23.08 12.43 30.03
N ARG A 17 22.93 11.64 28.95
CA ARG A 17 22.72 12.16 27.60
C ARG A 17 21.51 13.08 27.69
N LYS A 18 21.74 14.40 27.61
CA LYS A 18 20.72 15.44 27.48
C LYS A 18 20.15 15.35 26.06
N ALA A 19 19.55 14.22 25.74
CA ALA A 19 18.86 13.96 24.49
C ALA A 19 17.42 13.63 24.84
N GLY A 20 16.52 14.61 24.70
CA GLY A 20 15.09 14.32 24.62
C GLY A 20 14.13 15.15 25.47
N SER A 21 14.54 16.22 26.18
CA SER A 21 13.55 17.06 26.89
C SER A 21 12.60 17.78 25.93
N GLU A 22 13.12 18.31 24.82
CA GLU A 22 12.30 19.01 23.81
C GLU A 22 11.35 18.07 23.06
N ALA A 23 11.80 16.85 22.72
CA ALA A 23 10.97 15.86 22.05
C ALA A 23 9.86 15.30 22.96
N LEU A 24 10.10 15.22 24.27
CA LEU A 24 9.07 14.85 25.25
C LEU A 24 8.09 16.01 25.48
N SER A 25 8.59 17.25 25.55
CA SER A 25 7.76 18.47 25.62
C SER A 25 6.84 18.61 24.40
N ALA A 26 7.38 18.48 23.18
CA ALA A 26 6.57 18.58 21.96
C ALA A 26 5.46 17.50 21.87
N ARG A 27 5.71 16.31 22.45
CA ARG A 27 4.70 15.25 22.54
C ARG A 27 3.63 15.59 23.58
N SER A 28 3.99 16.16 24.74
CA SER A 28 3.01 16.64 25.71
C SER A 28 2.19 17.79 25.16
N ASP A 29 2.81 18.73 24.43
CA ASP A 29 2.12 19.87 23.84
C ASP A 29 1.08 19.42 22.81
N ARG A 30 1.43 18.47 21.93
CA ARG A 30 0.48 17.89 20.98
C ARG A 30 -0.66 17.14 21.67
N PHE A 31 -0.39 16.50 22.81
CA PHE A 31 -1.43 15.85 23.60
C PHE A 31 -2.36 16.87 24.27
N GLN A 32 -1.82 17.96 24.81
CA GLN A 32 -2.59 19.05 25.40
C GLN A 32 -3.44 19.75 24.35
N GLN A 33 -2.88 20.05 23.17
CA GLN A 33 -3.63 20.61 22.03
C GLN A 33 -4.81 19.72 21.64
N LYS A 34 -4.59 18.40 21.47
CA LYS A 34 -5.68 17.44 21.19
C LYS A 34 -6.70 17.32 22.32
N ARG A 35 -6.32 17.61 23.56
CA ARG A 35 -7.24 17.63 24.71
C ARG A 35 -8.09 18.89 24.68
N GLN A 36 -7.47 20.05 24.43
CA GLN A 36 -8.13 21.34 24.27
C GLN A 36 -9.09 21.32 23.07
N GLU A 37 -8.66 20.82 21.91
CA GLU A 37 -9.50 20.69 20.72
C GLU A 37 -10.77 19.85 21.00
N ARG A 38 -10.63 18.72 21.71
CA ARG A 38 -11.78 17.91 22.13
C ARG A 38 -12.66 18.60 23.15
N HIS A 39 -12.10 19.42 24.03
CA HIS A 39 -12.86 20.19 25.01
C HIS A 39 -13.69 21.26 24.30
N VAL A 40 -13.06 22.03 23.39
CA VAL A 40 -13.71 23.07 22.59
C VAL A 40 -14.82 22.48 21.71
N ALA A 41 -14.59 21.35 21.05
CA ALA A 41 -15.63 20.71 20.24
C ALA A 41 -16.87 20.27 21.05
N ARG A 42 -16.70 20.04 22.36
CA ARG A 42 -17.76 19.59 23.28
C ARG A 42 -18.36 20.74 24.11
N SER A 43 -17.74 21.91 24.13
CA SER A 43 -18.31 23.07 24.81
C SER A 43 -19.45 23.62 23.97
N ILE A 44 -20.66 23.60 24.53
CA ILE A 44 -21.86 24.13 23.89
C ILE A 44 -22.09 25.53 24.49
N PRO A 45 -22.08 26.60 23.67
CA PRO A 45 -22.52 27.91 24.13
C PRO A 45 -24.04 27.87 24.35
N ALA A 46 -24.49 28.25 25.55
CA ALA A 46 -25.90 28.39 25.89
C ALA A 46 -26.20 29.86 26.16
N GLN A 47 -27.42 30.29 25.83
CA GLN A 47 -27.90 31.65 26.07
C GLN A 47 -29.23 31.51 26.82
N PRO A 48 -29.39 32.09 28.02
CA PRO A 48 -30.62 31.94 28.78
C PRO A 48 -31.80 32.51 27.97
N ALA A 49 -32.66 31.61 27.48
CA ALA A 49 -33.85 31.97 26.72
C ALA A 49 -35.06 32.03 27.66
N GLU A 50 -35.28 33.21 28.24
CA GLU A 50 -36.48 33.52 29.01
C GLU A 50 -37.56 34.08 28.07
N ALA A 51 -38.21 33.21 27.28
CA ALA A 51 -39.37 33.61 26.48
C ALA A 51 -40.22 32.41 26.08
N GLY A 52 -41.48 32.39 26.50
CA GLY A 52 -42.47 31.41 26.00
C GLY A 52 -43.60 31.11 26.95
N LEU A 53 -43.43 31.39 28.25
CA LEU A 53 -44.50 31.20 29.24
C LEU A 53 -45.18 32.55 29.52
N LYS A 54 -46.39 32.71 29.01
CA LYS A 54 -47.26 33.85 29.31
C LYS A 54 -48.42 33.31 30.12
N ASP A 55 -48.53 33.75 31.37
CA ASP A 55 -49.68 33.45 32.25
C ASP A 55 -50.03 31.94 32.37
N GLY A 56 -49.03 31.06 32.32
CA GLY A 56 -49.21 29.61 32.41
C GLY A 56 -49.51 28.90 31.09
N GLU A 57 -49.68 29.63 29.99
CA GLU A 57 -49.79 29.09 28.64
C GLU A 57 -48.43 29.15 27.92
N LEU A 58 -48.07 28.06 27.24
CA LEU A 58 -46.81 27.91 26.51
C LEU A 58 -47.01 28.23 25.02
N ASP A 59 -46.49 29.38 24.58
CA ASP A 59 -46.42 29.71 23.15
C ASP A 59 -45.26 28.95 22.51
N LEU A 60 -45.58 27.85 21.83
CA LEU A 60 -44.60 26.96 21.20
C LEU A 60 -43.73 27.69 20.15
N GLN A 61 -44.29 28.64 19.42
CA GLN A 61 -43.56 29.32 18.34
C GLN A 61 -42.55 30.32 18.91
N ALA A 62 -42.95 31.09 19.92
CA ALA A 62 -42.03 31.99 20.63
C ALA A 62 -40.93 31.21 21.37
N PHE A 63 -41.30 30.09 22.00
CA PHE A 63 -40.35 29.22 22.70
C PHE A 63 -39.29 28.61 21.77
N VAL A 64 -39.71 28.03 20.63
CA VAL A 64 -38.77 27.46 19.67
C VAL A 64 -37.87 28.54 19.05
N ALA A 65 -38.40 29.74 18.79
CA ALA A 65 -37.60 30.87 18.29
C ALA A 65 -36.54 31.31 19.32
N ALA A 66 -36.90 31.38 20.61
CA ALA A 66 -35.97 31.74 21.66
C ALA A 66 -34.84 30.70 21.83
N HIS A 67 -35.16 29.41 21.66
CA HIS A 67 -34.19 28.30 21.77
C HIS A 67 -33.49 27.91 20.44
N GLU A 68 -33.79 28.58 19.32
CA GLU A 68 -33.25 28.25 17.99
C GLU A 68 -31.71 28.23 17.97
N PHE A 69 -31.09 29.22 18.64
CA PHE A 69 -29.64 29.30 18.76
C PHE A 69 -29.05 28.09 19.50
N GLU A 70 -29.67 27.69 20.60
CA GLU A 70 -29.16 26.60 21.44
C GLU A 70 -29.28 25.25 20.74
N ILE A 71 -30.39 25.01 20.05
CA ILE A 71 -30.61 23.81 19.25
C ILE A 71 -29.51 23.71 18.18
N ARG A 72 -29.25 24.81 17.45
CA ARG A 72 -28.19 24.85 16.45
C ARG A 72 -26.81 24.66 17.05
N ALA A 73 -26.51 25.31 18.18
CA ALA A 73 -25.23 25.16 18.87
C ALA A 73 -25.00 23.72 19.32
N LEU A 74 -26.04 23.06 19.83
CA LEU A 74 -26.03 21.65 20.20
C LEU A 74 -25.77 20.75 18.99
N GLU A 75 -26.49 20.94 17.88
CA GLU A 75 -26.31 20.16 16.65
C GLU A 75 -24.88 20.29 16.10
N GLN A 76 -24.37 21.52 16.06
CA GLN A 76 -23.01 21.81 15.62
C GLN A 76 -21.97 21.16 16.55
N SER A 77 -22.14 21.26 17.88
CA SER A 77 -21.26 20.59 18.84
C SER A 77 -21.30 19.07 18.69
N MET A 78 -22.47 18.47 18.45
CA MET A 78 -22.60 17.03 18.19
C MET A 78 -21.85 16.61 16.92
N ALA A 79 -21.94 17.39 15.84
CA ALA A 79 -21.25 17.12 14.58
C ALA A 79 -19.73 17.25 14.73
N THR A 80 -19.26 18.36 15.31
CA THR A 80 -17.83 18.63 15.53
C THR A 80 -17.20 17.65 16.51
N SER A 81 -17.89 17.30 17.61
CA SER A 81 -17.43 16.28 18.57
C SER A 81 -17.28 14.90 17.92
N LYS A 82 -18.18 14.53 17.00
CA LYS A 82 -18.07 13.27 16.24
C LYS A 82 -16.86 13.29 15.30
N ALA A 83 -16.57 14.43 14.68
CA ALA A 83 -15.46 14.62 13.76
C ALA A 83 -14.09 14.62 14.47
N THR A 84 -13.96 15.33 15.59
CA THR A 84 -12.73 15.42 16.40
C THR A 84 -12.41 14.14 17.19
N GLY A 85 -13.34 13.18 17.25
CA GLY A 85 -13.16 11.91 17.91
C GLY A 85 -12.01 11.07 17.31
N THR A 86 -10.95 10.86 18.10
CA THR A 86 -9.71 10.14 17.73
C THR A 86 -9.81 8.61 17.72
N SER A 87 -10.98 8.05 17.42
CA SER A 87 -11.15 6.61 17.31
C SER A 87 -10.77 6.12 15.91
N ARG A 88 -10.07 5.00 15.82
CA ARG A 88 -9.74 4.38 14.51
C ARG A 88 -11.00 3.94 13.77
N ALA A 89 -10.92 3.90 12.44
CA ALA A 89 -12.00 3.48 11.57
C ALA A 89 -12.62 2.12 11.98
N PHE A 90 -11.79 1.13 12.36
CA PHE A 90 -12.29 -0.18 12.77
C PHE A 90 -12.95 -0.20 14.16
N GLN A 91 -12.71 0.82 14.99
CA GLN A 91 -13.28 0.93 16.34
C GLN A 91 -14.69 1.51 16.32
N LYS A 92 -15.05 2.25 15.25
CA LYS A 92 -16.41 2.77 15.05
C LYS A 92 -17.45 1.68 14.78
N LEU A 93 -17.03 0.45 14.47
CA LEU A 93 -17.94 -0.64 14.18
C LEU A 93 -18.51 -1.22 15.48
N PRO A 94 -19.77 -1.70 15.46
CA PRO A 94 -20.30 -2.58 16.50
C PRO A 94 -19.38 -3.77 16.76
N ARG A 95 -19.36 -4.26 18.01
CA ARG A 95 -18.42 -5.30 18.46
C ARG A 95 -18.50 -6.57 17.60
N GLY A 96 -19.70 -7.02 17.21
CA GLY A 96 -19.89 -8.21 16.37
C GLY A 96 -19.34 -8.08 14.94
N LEU A 97 -19.24 -6.86 14.41
CA LEU A 97 -18.70 -6.60 13.06
C LEU A 97 -17.18 -6.37 13.05
N ARG A 98 -16.59 -6.12 14.22
CA ARG A 98 -15.17 -5.78 14.35
C ARG A 98 -14.31 -7.02 14.09
N ARG A 99 -13.47 -6.95 13.07
CA ARG A 99 -12.52 -8.03 12.73
C ARG A 99 -11.18 -7.78 13.40
N ARG A 100 -10.53 -8.86 13.88
CA ARG A 100 -9.25 -8.79 14.61
C ARG A 100 -8.12 -8.19 13.77
N THR A 101 -8.06 -8.51 12.48
CA THR A 101 -7.00 -8.06 11.55
C THR A 101 -7.30 -6.72 10.87
N ALA A 102 -8.37 -6.03 11.27
CA ALA A 102 -8.76 -4.76 10.67
C ALA A 102 -7.78 -3.61 10.95
N SER A 103 -6.93 -3.73 11.97
CA SER A 103 -5.85 -2.76 12.24
C SER A 103 -4.73 -2.77 11.22
N HIS A 104 -4.49 -3.92 10.56
CA HIS A 104 -3.40 -4.11 9.59
C HIS A 104 -3.91 -4.31 8.15
N ASN A 105 -5.21 -4.49 7.96
CA ASN A 105 -5.79 -4.72 6.65
C ASN A 105 -7.08 -3.91 6.49
N PRO A 106 -7.07 -2.84 5.68
CA PRO A 106 -8.23 -1.96 5.55
C PRO A 106 -9.39 -2.67 4.82
N LYS A 107 -9.13 -3.75 4.07
CA LYS A 107 -10.17 -4.51 3.37
C LYS A 107 -11.11 -5.27 4.32
N ARG A 108 -10.70 -5.49 5.57
CA ARG A 108 -11.51 -6.14 6.62
C ARG A 108 -12.54 -5.20 7.27
N VAL A 109 -12.52 -3.93 6.91
CA VAL A 109 -13.49 -2.91 7.33
C VAL A 109 -14.56 -2.74 6.23
N PRO A 110 -15.83 -2.40 6.57
CA PRO A 110 -16.87 -2.04 5.62
C PRO A 110 -16.41 -1.02 4.58
N LYS A 111 -16.91 -1.15 3.34
CA LYS A 111 -16.46 -0.34 2.18
C LYS A 111 -16.40 1.16 2.47
N ARG A 112 -17.44 1.72 3.10
CA ARG A 112 -17.56 3.14 3.46
C ARG A 112 -16.42 3.66 4.35
N LEU A 113 -15.87 2.80 5.21
CA LEU A 113 -14.82 3.16 6.17
C LEU A 113 -13.40 2.80 5.67
N ARG A 114 -13.26 2.18 4.48
CA ARG A 114 -11.95 1.73 3.97
C ARG A 114 -11.03 2.90 3.63
N ALA A 115 -11.55 3.98 3.06
CA ALA A 115 -10.74 5.16 2.73
C ALA A 115 -10.08 5.75 3.99
N ARG A 116 -10.89 5.91 5.05
CA ARG A 116 -10.40 6.35 6.37
C ARG A 116 -9.38 5.36 6.94
N ALA A 117 -9.66 4.06 6.89
CA ALA A 117 -8.74 3.04 7.39
C ALA A 117 -7.38 3.04 6.65
N MET A 118 -7.38 3.25 5.33
CA MET A 118 -6.15 3.37 4.53
C MET A 118 -5.33 4.60 4.94
N LYS A 119 -5.99 5.75 5.12
CA LYS A 119 -5.35 6.99 5.56
C LYS A 119 -4.72 6.82 6.95
N GLU A 120 -5.49 6.31 7.92
CA GLU A 120 -4.99 6.05 9.29
C GLU A 120 -3.82 5.05 9.28
N MET A 121 -3.89 3.99 8.49
CA MET A 121 -2.80 3.01 8.38
C MET A 121 -1.51 3.61 7.82
N ALA A 122 -1.60 4.58 6.90
CA ALA A 122 -0.47 5.32 6.39
C ALA A 122 0.10 6.30 7.43
N GLU A 123 -0.77 7.04 8.13
CA GLU A 123 -0.37 7.95 9.22
C GLU A 123 0.34 7.23 10.37
N ASP A 124 -0.14 6.03 10.70
CA ASP A 124 0.44 5.19 11.75
C ASP A 124 1.64 4.36 11.29
N ASN A 125 2.04 4.46 10.02
CA ASN A 125 3.09 3.63 9.40
C ASN A 125 2.91 2.14 9.70
N THR A 126 1.67 1.65 9.65
CA THR A 126 1.38 0.25 9.97
C THR A 126 2.01 -0.70 8.94
N PRO A 127 2.66 -1.79 9.40
CA PRO A 127 3.33 -2.72 8.50
C PRO A 127 2.29 -3.43 7.62
N THR A 128 2.23 -3.03 6.35
CA THR A 128 1.28 -3.57 5.39
C THR A 128 1.98 -4.54 4.45
N VAL A 129 1.76 -5.84 4.63
CA VAL A 129 2.35 -6.88 3.77
C VAL A 129 1.35 -7.31 2.71
N GLU A 130 1.53 -6.82 1.48
CA GLU A 130 0.80 -7.31 0.31
C GLU A 130 1.24 -8.74 -0.03
N SER A 131 0.29 -9.66 -0.22
CA SER A 131 0.58 -11.06 -0.55
C SER A 131 1.43 -11.23 -1.81
N ARG A 132 1.22 -10.37 -2.81
CA ARG A 132 1.97 -10.37 -4.08
C ARG A 132 3.45 -9.97 -3.92
N ARG A 133 3.78 -9.17 -2.91
CA ARG A 133 5.16 -8.71 -2.65
C ARG A 133 5.93 -9.62 -1.71
N ARG A 134 5.31 -10.69 -1.20
CA ARG A 134 5.95 -11.64 -0.29
C ARG A 134 7.02 -12.44 -1.03
N ALA A 135 8.17 -12.61 -0.39
CA ALA A 135 9.18 -13.54 -0.88
C ALA A 135 8.62 -14.98 -0.92
N PRO A 136 8.97 -15.78 -1.93
CA PRO A 136 8.56 -17.18 -2.00
C PRO A 136 9.12 -17.94 -0.80
N ARG A 137 8.24 -18.68 -0.11
CA ARG A 137 8.60 -19.43 1.10
C ARG A 137 9.25 -20.78 0.82
N THR A 138 8.98 -21.38 -0.34
CA THR A 138 9.47 -22.71 -0.72
C THR A 138 10.55 -22.63 -1.79
N THR A 139 11.46 -23.61 -1.80
CA THR A 139 12.55 -23.72 -2.80
C THR A 139 11.99 -23.75 -4.21
N ARG A 140 10.97 -24.60 -4.46
CA ARG A 140 10.29 -24.69 -5.76
C ARG A 140 9.67 -23.36 -6.20
N ALA A 141 9.06 -22.60 -5.30
CA ALA A 141 8.50 -21.30 -5.62
C ALA A 141 9.58 -20.25 -5.93
N ARG A 142 10.72 -20.30 -5.22
CA ARG A 142 11.89 -19.45 -5.50
C ARG A 142 12.43 -19.72 -6.91
N LEU A 143 12.67 -20.98 -7.27
CA LEU A 143 13.15 -21.37 -8.60
C LEU A 143 12.19 -20.93 -9.71
N ARG A 144 10.87 -21.06 -9.50
CA ARG A 144 9.86 -20.55 -10.45
C ARG A 144 9.91 -19.03 -10.60
N ALA A 145 10.07 -18.29 -9.50
CA ALA A 145 10.17 -16.84 -9.54
C ALA A 145 11.45 -16.38 -10.28
N GLU A 146 12.58 -17.07 -10.06
CA GLU A 146 13.84 -16.79 -10.74
C GLU A 146 13.78 -17.11 -12.24
N THR A 147 13.21 -18.26 -12.61
CA THR A 147 13.01 -18.62 -14.02
C THR A 147 12.06 -17.65 -14.72
N ALA A 148 10.96 -17.25 -14.08
CA ALA A 148 10.07 -16.22 -14.62
C ALA A 148 10.78 -14.87 -14.83
N LYS A 149 11.66 -14.45 -13.89
CA LYS A 149 12.49 -13.23 -14.06
C LYS A 149 13.43 -13.35 -15.26
N LYS A 150 14.16 -14.46 -15.38
CA LYS A 150 15.07 -14.73 -16.51
C LYS A 150 14.32 -14.70 -17.85
N LEU A 151 13.18 -15.39 -17.93
CA LEU A 151 12.33 -15.40 -19.12
C LEU A 151 11.78 -14.02 -19.45
N GLY A 152 11.40 -13.22 -18.45
CA GLY A 152 10.95 -11.84 -18.64
C GLY A 152 12.02 -10.94 -19.26
N ILE A 153 13.27 -11.05 -18.83
CA ILE A 153 14.41 -10.32 -19.39
C ILE A 153 14.65 -10.74 -20.85
N LEU A 154 14.61 -12.03 -21.15
CA LEU A 154 14.79 -12.55 -22.51
C LEU A 154 13.67 -12.07 -23.44
N ALA A 155 12.42 -12.12 -22.99
CA ALA A 155 11.26 -11.64 -23.74
C ALA A 155 11.36 -10.13 -24.02
N ALA A 156 11.77 -9.33 -23.03
CA ALA A 156 11.99 -7.89 -23.19
C ALA A 156 13.12 -7.60 -24.19
N ARG A 157 14.22 -8.36 -24.15
CA ARG A 157 15.33 -8.25 -25.11
C ARG A 157 14.87 -8.59 -26.53
N GLN A 158 14.10 -9.65 -26.71
CA GLN A 158 13.57 -10.03 -28.02
C GLN A 158 12.59 -8.98 -28.55
N LYS A 159 11.74 -8.41 -27.69
CA LYS A 159 10.83 -7.32 -28.07
C LYS A 159 11.61 -6.09 -28.55
N ARG A 160 12.68 -5.70 -27.85
CA ARG A 160 13.55 -4.58 -28.25
C ARG A 160 14.24 -4.80 -29.60
N LYS A 161 14.71 -6.02 -29.86
CA LYS A 161 15.29 -6.38 -31.17
C LYS A 161 14.27 -6.25 -32.29
N ARG A 162 13.08 -6.84 -32.11
CA ARG A 162 11.99 -6.76 -33.10
C ARG A 162 11.54 -5.33 -33.34
N SER A 163 11.42 -4.50 -32.29
CA SER A 163 11.05 -3.08 -32.48
C SER A 163 12.16 -2.27 -33.15
N GLY A 164 13.43 -2.58 -32.89
CA GLY A 164 14.57 -1.95 -33.58
C GLY A 164 14.65 -2.35 -35.06
N GLU A 165 14.42 -3.63 -35.37
CA GLU A 165 14.30 -4.15 -36.74
C GLU A 165 13.11 -3.51 -37.48
N GLN A 166 11.96 -3.33 -36.81
CA GLN A 166 10.79 -2.65 -37.38
C GLN A 166 11.00 -1.15 -37.60
N GLN A 167 11.74 -0.48 -36.72
CA GLN A 167 12.09 0.93 -36.91
C GLN A 167 13.11 1.11 -38.04
N ALA A 168 14.10 0.22 -38.15
CA ALA A 168 15.08 0.23 -39.23
C ALA A 168 14.45 -0.08 -40.60
N SER A 169 13.44 -0.96 -40.66
CA SER A 169 12.70 -1.23 -41.91
C SER A 169 11.75 -0.10 -42.32
N ASN A 170 11.37 0.80 -41.39
CA ASN A 170 10.44 1.90 -41.66
C ASN A 170 11.15 3.24 -41.99
N SER A 171 12.47 3.32 -41.76
CA SER A 171 13.32 4.48 -42.11
C SER A 171 14.09 4.29 -43.43
N GLY A 172 13.87 3.17 -44.13
CA GLY A 172 14.51 2.87 -45.40
C GLY A 172 13.49 2.72 -46.52
N GLU A 173 12.95 3.83 -47.01
CA GLU A 173 12.16 3.83 -48.26
C GLU A 173 12.43 5.08 -49.11
N THR A 174 13.51 4.99 -49.90
CA THR A 174 13.84 5.61 -51.21
C THR A 174 15.33 5.30 -51.43
N SER A 175 15.84 4.60 -52.45
CA SER A 175 15.38 4.23 -53.79
C SER A 175 16.27 3.09 -54.37
N THR A 176 15.72 2.37 -55.35
CA THR A 176 16.35 1.62 -56.46
C THR A 176 17.21 0.35 -56.22
N GLY A 177 16.84 -0.71 -56.95
CA GLY A 177 17.81 -1.60 -57.60
C GLY A 177 17.80 -3.05 -57.14
N ALA A 178 17.76 -3.97 -58.09
CA ALA A 178 17.51 -5.40 -57.94
C ALA A 178 18.69 -6.25 -57.43
N ASP A 179 18.30 -7.45 -56.98
CA ASP A 179 18.99 -8.74 -57.03
C ASP A 179 19.91 -9.21 -55.87
N THR A 180 19.71 -10.50 -55.59
CA THR A 180 20.55 -11.50 -54.92
C THR A 180 20.47 -11.69 -53.40
N GLY A 181 20.06 -12.90 -53.02
CA GLY A 181 20.51 -13.57 -51.79
C GLY A 181 19.51 -13.57 -50.63
N ALA A 182 18.55 -14.48 -50.68
CA ALA A 182 17.63 -14.76 -49.58
C ALA A 182 18.32 -15.53 -48.43
N ASP A 183 19.18 -14.87 -47.65
CA ASP A 183 19.67 -15.42 -46.38
C ASP A 183 18.72 -15.04 -45.24
N LYS A 184 17.52 -15.64 -45.27
CA LYS A 184 16.62 -15.60 -44.12
C LYS A 184 17.26 -16.40 -42.99
N ALA A 185 17.68 -15.68 -41.94
CA ALA A 185 18.08 -16.22 -40.65
C ALA A 185 17.21 -17.42 -40.27
N GLU A 186 17.80 -18.62 -40.24
CA GLU A 186 17.15 -19.85 -39.81
C GLU A 186 16.66 -19.68 -38.36
N GLY A 187 15.41 -19.25 -38.22
CA GLY A 187 14.68 -19.38 -36.97
C GLY A 187 14.71 -20.85 -36.62
N THR A 188 15.32 -21.20 -35.48
CA THR A 188 15.39 -22.56 -34.91
C THR A 188 14.16 -23.36 -35.31
N ARG A 189 14.33 -24.28 -36.26
CA ARG A 189 13.25 -25.12 -36.79
C ARG A 189 12.54 -25.75 -35.60
N ARG A 190 11.21 -25.57 -35.49
CA ARG A 190 10.43 -26.17 -34.40
C ARG A 190 10.75 -27.66 -34.40
N ARG A 191 11.36 -28.14 -33.31
CA ARG A 191 11.65 -29.58 -33.17
C ARG A 191 10.33 -30.33 -33.38
N PRO A 192 10.25 -31.27 -34.34
CA PRO A 192 9.04 -32.04 -34.55
C PRO A 192 8.69 -32.77 -33.24
N LYS A 193 7.39 -32.81 -32.90
CA LYS A 193 6.91 -33.58 -31.74
C LYS A 193 7.24 -35.05 -32.00
N LEU A 194 8.18 -35.60 -31.25
CA LEU A 194 8.44 -37.03 -31.22
C LEU A 194 7.18 -37.72 -30.65
N ARG A 195 6.56 -38.58 -31.44
CA ARG A 195 5.51 -39.48 -30.96
C ARG A 195 6.21 -40.62 -30.21
N THR A 196 5.89 -40.81 -28.93
CA THR A 196 6.58 -41.77 -28.04
C THR A 196 6.37 -43.24 -28.42
N ASN A 197 5.45 -43.52 -29.35
CA ASN A 197 5.01 -44.88 -29.68
C ASN A 197 5.40 -45.31 -31.12
N LEU A 198 6.19 -44.50 -31.84
CA LEU A 198 6.68 -44.84 -33.18
C LEU A 198 8.17 -44.54 -33.29
N LEU A 199 8.93 -45.46 -33.88
CA LEU A 199 10.37 -45.30 -34.11
C LEU A 199 10.59 -44.22 -35.18
N ASN A 200 11.58 -43.36 -34.97
CA ASN A 200 11.86 -42.25 -35.87
C ASN A 200 12.82 -42.71 -36.99
N ASP A 201 12.42 -42.51 -38.25
CA ASP A 201 13.24 -42.97 -39.38
C ASP A 201 14.58 -42.22 -39.44
N PRO A 202 15.70 -42.95 -39.63
CA PRO A 202 17.00 -42.32 -39.79
C PRO A 202 17.03 -41.55 -41.11
N ARG A 203 17.65 -40.37 -41.08
CA ARG A 203 17.83 -39.53 -42.27
C ARG A 203 18.71 -40.28 -43.27
N ASN A 204 18.16 -40.78 -44.37
CA ASN A 204 18.95 -41.44 -45.41
C ASN A 204 19.88 -40.44 -46.12
N HIS A 205 21.18 -40.67 -46.02
CA HIS A 205 22.22 -40.00 -46.80
C HIS A 205 22.73 -41.00 -47.84
N LEU A 206 21.96 -41.20 -48.90
CA LEU A 206 22.39 -41.96 -50.07
C LEU A 206 23.01 -40.99 -51.06
N ARG A 207 24.33 -41.13 -51.20
CA ARG A 207 25.16 -40.49 -52.23
C ARG A 207 24.69 -40.95 -53.59
N ASN A 208 24.57 -39.99 -54.49
CA ASN A 208 24.22 -40.14 -55.88
C ASN A 208 25.29 -40.98 -56.61
N SER A 209 25.03 -42.24 -56.91
CA SER A 209 25.80 -43.01 -57.90
C SER A 209 25.02 -43.00 -59.22
N GLY A 210 25.34 -42.04 -60.09
CA GLY A 210 24.83 -42.02 -61.47
C GLY A 210 25.49 -43.12 -62.29
N ASN A 211 24.68 -43.92 -62.97
CA ASN A 211 25.09 -44.79 -64.08
C ASN A 211 23.92 -44.93 -65.07
N GLY A 212 24.23 -44.78 -66.36
CA GLY A 212 23.34 -44.99 -67.53
C GLY A 212 22.86 -43.68 -68.15
N ASN A 213 23.20 -43.29 -69.39
CA ASN A 213 23.72 -44.01 -70.57
C ASN A 213 24.81 -43.21 -71.28
#